data_AF-A0A8T6MDS3-F1
#
_entry.id   AF-A0A8T6MDS3-F1
#
_cell.length_a   1.000
_cell.length_b   1.000
_cell.length_c   1.000
_cell.angle_alpha   90.00
_cell.angle_beta   90.00
_cell.angle_gamma   90.00
#
_symmetry.space_group_name_H-M   'P 1'
#
loop_
_entity.id
_entity.type
_entity.pdbx_description
1 polymer ?
#
loop_
_entity_poly.entity_id
_entity_poly.type
_entity_poly.pdbx_seq_one_letter_code
_entity_poly.pdbx_strand_id
1 'polypeptide(L)' 'MGFRSFYFICYDWNSFYGYVLPWGQMSFWAATVITNLVSVIPFYGFLIVVWFWEVLVLMCLL' A
#
# COMPACT_ATOMS: atom_id res chain seq x y z
N MET A 1 25.77 0.17 7.72
CA MET A 1 24.36 -0.22 7.46
C MET A 1 23.95 0.24 6.05
N GLY A 2 24.61 -0.23 4.97
CA GLY A 2 24.76 0.63 3.77
C GLY A 2 23.97 0.30 2.49
N PHE A 3 23.74 -0.97 2.14
CA PHE A 3 23.11 -1.31 0.85
C PHE A 3 22.04 -2.38 0.97
N ARG A 4 22.29 -3.44 1.74
CA ARG A 4 21.33 -4.54 1.96
C ARG A 4 19.97 -4.08 2.52
N SER A 5 19.94 -3.02 3.32
CA SER A 5 18.70 -2.49 3.91
C SER A 5 17.79 -1.83 2.88
N PHE A 6 18.35 -1.15 1.88
CA PHE A 6 17.55 -0.48 0.85
C PHE A 6 16.86 -1.49 -0.06
N TYR A 7 17.57 -2.56 -0.45
CA TYR A 7 16.97 -3.64 -1.26
C TYR A 7 15.81 -4.34 -0.56
N PHE A 8 15.86 -4.47 0.78
CA PHE A 8 14.78 -5.08 1.55
C PHE A 8 13.50 -4.23 1.46
N ILE A 9 13.58 -2.93 1.76
CA ILE A 9 12.43 -2.02 1.74
C ILE A 9 11.79 -1.95 0.34
N CYS A 10 12.60 -1.88 -0.72
CA CYS A 10 12.08 -1.89 -2.09
C CYS A 10 11.40 -3.21 -2.46
N TYR A 11 11.92 -4.34 -1.98
CA TYR A 11 11.35 -5.67 -2.24
C TYR A 11 10.02 -5.88 -1.52
N ASP A 12 9.92 -5.48 -0.24
CA ASP A 12 8.69 -5.56 0.54
C ASP A 12 7.56 -4.75 -0.11
N TRP A 13 7.88 -3.56 -0.61
CA TRP A 13 6.92 -2.71 -1.33
C TRP A 13 6.41 -3.40 -2.61
N ASN A 14 7.31 -3.94 -3.44
CA ASN A 14 6.92 -4.64 -4.67
C ASN A 14 6.04 -5.87 -4.40
N SER A 15 6.35 -6.62 -3.34
CA SER A 15 5.56 -7.77 -2.90
C SER A 15 4.15 -7.36 -2.45
N PHE A 16 4.03 -6.25 -1.74
CA PHE A 16 2.74 -5.73 -1.28
C PHE A 16 1.80 -5.41 -2.44
N TYR A 17 2.23 -4.65 -3.46
CA TYR A 17 1.37 -4.39 -4.63
C TYR A 17 0.97 -5.68 -5.33
N GLY A 18 1.90 -6.61 -5.51
CA GLY A 18 1.62 -7.91 -6.12
C GLY A 18 0.53 -8.71 -5.39
N TYR A 19 0.43 -8.57 -4.06
CA TYR A 19 -0.62 -9.21 -3.27
C TYR A 19 -1.98 -8.50 -3.35
N VAL A 20 -1.97 -7.18 -3.53
CA VAL A 20 -3.20 -6.36 -3.58
C VAL A 20 -3.87 -6.36 -4.96
N LEU A 21 -3.09 -6.49 -6.04
CA LEU A 21 -3.57 -6.54 -7.43
C LEU A 21 -4.69 -7.58 -7.70
N PRO A 22 -4.58 -8.85 -7.25
CA PRO A 22 -5.72 -9.75 -7.28
C PRO A 22 -6.74 -9.26 -6.24
N TRP A 23 -7.82 -8.64 -6.69
CA TRP A 23 -8.86 -7.99 -5.87
C TRP A 23 -9.75 -8.99 -5.10
N GLY A 24 -9.13 -9.94 -4.39
CA GLY A 24 -9.80 -10.90 -3.54
C GLY A 24 -10.15 -10.34 -2.17
N GLN A 25 -11.04 -11.04 -1.45
CA GLN A 25 -11.46 -10.70 -0.09
C GLN A 25 -10.26 -10.47 0.84
N MET A 26 -9.29 -11.41 0.87
CA MET A 26 -8.14 -11.32 1.77
C MET A 26 -7.18 -10.16 1.41
N SER A 27 -7.01 -9.88 0.12
CA SER A 27 -6.19 -8.78 -0.38
C SER A 27 -6.80 -7.41 -0.05
N PHE A 28 -8.13 -7.28 -0.12
CA PHE A 28 -8.84 -6.05 0.27
C PHE A 28 -8.71 -5.76 1.77
N TRP A 29 -8.86 -6.78 2.61
CA TRP A 29 -8.66 -6.67 4.06
C TRP A 29 -7.20 -6.35 4.42
N ALA A 30 -6.23 -6.91 3.70
CA ALA A 30 -4.83 -6.57 3.91
C ALA A 30 -4.51 -5.12 3.54
N ALA A 31 -5.01 -4.63 2.38
CA ALA A 31 -4.81 -3.25 1.94
C ALA A 31 -5.43 -2.23 2.90
N THR A 32 -6.61 -2.53 3.45
CA THR A 32 -7.26 -1.68 4.47
C THR A 32 -6.45 -1.64 5.75
N VAL A 33 -5.94 -2.75 6.28
CA VAL A 33 -5.14 -2.73 7.52
C VAL A 33 -3.86 -1.89 7.36
N ILE A 34 -3.13 -2.04 6.24
CA ILE A 34 -1.89 -1.28 6.02
C ILE A 34 -2.15 0.22 5.81
N THR A 35 -3.18 0.58 5.04
CA THR A 35 -3.53 2.01 4.84
C THR A 35 -4.07 2.65 6.12
N ASN A 36 -4.75 1.89 6.98
CA ASN A 36 -5.16 2.39 8.30
C ASN A 36 -3.98 2.76 9.21
N LEU A 37 -2.83 2.07 9.10
CA LEU A 37 -1.62 2.48 9.83
C LEU A 37 -1.11 3.87 9.42
N VAL A 38 -1.29 4.25 8.15
CA VAL A 38 -0.88 5.56 7.61
C VAL A 38 -1.83 6.68 8.08
N SER A 39 -3.09 6.35 8.37
CA SER A 39 -4.08 7.33 8.85
C SER A 39 -3.77 7.93 10.23
N VAL A 40 -2.87 7.32 11.01
CA VAL A 40 -2.40 7.84 12.30
C VAL A 40 -1.59 9.14 12.15
N ILE A 41 -1.10 9.46 10.95
CA ILE A 41 -0.32 10.67 10.69
C ILE A 41 -1.22 11.91 10.70
N PRO A 42 -0.98 12.91 11.57
CA PRO A 42 -1.81 14.11 11.65
C PRO A 42 -1.68 14.96 10.37
N PHE A 43 -2.77 15.65 10.02
CA PHE A 43 -2.95 16.51 8.83
C PHE A 43 -2.95 15.80 7.47
N TYR A 44 -1.99 14.91 7.21
CA TYR A 44 -1.80 14.31 5.88
C TYR A 44 -2.23 12.85 5.76
N GLY A 45 -2.41 12.13 6.88
CA GLY A 45 -2.68 10.69 6.86
C GLY A 45 -3.92 10.32 6.05
N PHE A 46 -5.02 11.05 6.24
CA PHE A 46 -6.26 10.79 5.50
C PHE A 46 -6.12 11.05 3.99
N LEU A 47 -5.46 12.15 3.61
CA LEU A 47 -5.25 12.53 2.21
C LEU A 47 -4.41 11.47 1.47
N ILE A 48 -3.39 10.93 2.14
CA ILE A 48 -2.52 9.87 1.59
C ILE A 48 -3.29 8.57 1.42
N VAL A 49 -4.12 8.20 2.40
CA VAL A 49 -4.96 7.00 2.32
C VAL A 49 -5.93 7.08 1.15
N VAL A 50 -6.64 8.20 1.00
CA VAL A 50 -7.56 8.41 -0.12
C VAL A 50 -6.82 8.33 -1.46
N TRP A 51 -5.69 9.03 -1.59
CA TRP A 51 -4.89 8.98 -2.82
C TRP A 51 -4.42 7.56 -3.17
N PHE A 52 -4.03 6.77 -2.17
CA PHE A 52 -3.61 5.39 -2.35
C PHE A 52 -4.74 4.51 -2.91
N TRP A 53 -5.95 4.66 -2.39
CA TRP A 53 -7.14 3.93 -2.85
C TRP A 53 -7.53 4.30 -4.27
N GLU A 54 -7.52 5.59 -4.60
CA GLU A 54 -7.82 6.07 -5.96
C GLU A 54 -6.83 5.50 -6.98
N VAL A 55 -5.52 5.50 -6.68
CA VAL A 55 -4.51 4.91 -7.56
C VAL A 55 -4.72 3.40 -7.71
N LEU A 56 -5.01 2.68 -6.62
CA LEU A 56 -5.23 1.24 -6.66
C LEU A 56 -6.46 0.87 -7.50
N VAL A 57 -7.56 1.59 -7.31
CA VAL A 57 -8.79 1.43 -8.11
C VAL A 57 -8.54 1.76 -9.57
N LEU A 58 -7.80 2.83 -9.85
CA LEU A 58 -7.44 3.22 -11.21
C LEU A 58 -6.63 2.12 -11.91
N MET A 59 -5.72 1.44 -11.19
CA MET A 59 -4.93 0.34 -11.73
C MET A 59 -5.73 -0.95 -11.96
N CYS A 60 -6.89 -1.13 -11.31
CA CYS A 60 -7.78 -2.25 -11.59
C CYS A 60 -8.70 -1.99 -12.80
N LEU A 61 -8.91 -0.72 -13.14
CA LEU A 61 -9.71 -0.28 -14.30
C LEU A 61 -8.91 -0.21 -15.60
N LEU A 62 -7.57 -0.21 -15.52
CA LEU A 62 -6.62 -0.25 -16.63
C LEU A 62 -6.17 -1.69 -16.91
#